data_AF-I2H7Z5-F1
#
_entry.id   AF-I2H7Z5-F1
#
_cell.length_a   1.000
_cell.length_b   1.000
_cell.length_c   1.000
_cell.angle_alpha   90.00
_cell.angle_beta   90.00
_cell.angle_gamma   90.00
#
_symmetry.space_group_name_H-M   'P 1'
#
loop_
_entity.id
_entity.type
_entity.pdbx_description
1 polymer ?
#
loop_
_entity_poly.entity_id
_entity_poly.type
_entity_poly.pdbx_seq_one_letter_code
_entity_poly.pdbx_strand_id
1 'polypeptide(L)'
;MGISSWFGSKSEGTSTQSNTISSNPISDQLKAQISEELAIVNATELVNKATENCFELCMNKPYTDKNELCVDQCLKKYMQSWNSISKAYLDRIQQASAAGEI
;
A
#
# COMPACT_ATOMS: atom_id res chain seq x y z
N MET A 1 -34.50 42.67 -9.63
CA MET A 1 -33.75 42.82 -8.37
C MET A 1 -34.60 42.25 -7.25
N GLY A 2 -34.06 41.33 -6.47
CA GLY A 2 -34.71 40.79 -5.27
C GLY A 2 -34.80 39.27 -5.26
N ILE A 3 -33.74 38.58 -4.87
CA ILE A 3 -33.86 37.24 -4.28
C ILE A 3 -33.47 37.35 -2.80
N SER A 4 -34.49 37.28 -1.96
CA SER A 4 -34.37 37.16 -0.52
C SER A 4 -34.65 35.73 -0.09
N SER A 5 -33.99 35.37 1.02
CA SER A 5 -34.37 34.35 2.01
C SER A 5 -33.72 32.98 1.78
N TRP A 6 -32.62 32.68 2.50
CA TRP A 6 -32.62 32.30 3.93
C TRP A 6 -33.48 31.06 4.15
N PHE A 7 -32.89 29.89 4.00
CA PHE A 7 -33.42 28.63 4.52
C PHE A 7 -32.47 28.15 5.61
N GLY A 8 -32.90 28.29 6.87
CA GLY A 8 -32.25 27.69 8.02
C GLY A 8 -32.91 26.34 8.30
N SER A 9 -32.10 25.30 8.45
CA SER A 9 -32.51 24.08 9.16
C SER A 9 -31.31 23.52 9.92
N LYS A 10 -31.48 23.37 11.23
CA LYS A 10 -30.56 22.72 12.16
C LYS A 10 -30.63 21.21 11.93
N SER A 11 -29.49 20.58 11.68
CA SER A 11 -29.32 19.13 11.86
C SER A 11 -28.16 18.90 12.82
N GLU A 12 -28.55 18.42 14.00
CA GLU A 12 -27.72 17.82 15.03
C GLU A 12 -27.13 16.52 14.45
N GLY A 13 -25.82 16.53 14.21
CA GLY A 13 -25.08 15.38 13.70
C GLY A 13 -23.84 15.16 14.55
N THR A 14 -23.99 14.36 15.59
CA THR A 14 -22.88 13.73 16.31
C THR A 14 -22.04 12.94 15.31
N SER A 15 -20.92 13.50 14.87
CA SER A 15 -19.88 12.75 14.18
C SER A 15 -19.05 12.00 15.22
N THR A 16 -19.59 10.86 15.67
CA THR A 16 -18.78 9.81 16.28
C THR A 16 -17.71 9.44 15.27
N GLN A 17 -16.47 9.86 15.54
CA GLN A 17 -15.27 9.39 14.88
C GLN A 17 -15.11 7.90 15.19
N SER A 18 -15.73 7.05 14.39
CA SER A 18 -15.37 5.65 14.31
C SER A 18 -14.19 5.52 13.35
N ASN A 19 -13.01 5.42 13.95
CA ASN A 19 -11.82 4.87 13.31
C ASN A 19 -12.15 3.49 12.73
N THR A 20 -12.35 3.43 11.42
CA THR A 20 -12.29 2.18 10.65
C THR A 20 -10.93 2.11 9.99
N ILE A 21 -9.97 1.55 10.73
CA ILE A 21 -8.73 0.91 10.27
C ILE A 21 -9.12 -0.20 9.28
N SER A 22 -8.50 -0.48 8.13
CA SER A 22 -7.46 0.16 7.32
C SER A 22 -7.50 -0.55 5.97
N SER A 23 -8.05 0.08 4.93
CA SER A 23 -7.60 -0.17 3.56
C SER A 23 -6.65 0.97 3.24
N ASN A 24 -5.37 0.76 3.51
CA ASN A 24 -4.33 1.77 3.30
C ASN A 24 -4.47 2.37 1.89
N PRO A 25 -4.62 3.69 1.71
CA PRO A 25 -4.59 4.31 0.38
C PRO A 25 -3.24 4.07 -0.34
N ILE A 26 -2.23 3.66 0.42
CA ILE A 26 -0.94 3.18 -0.08
C ILE A 26 -1.11 1.95 -0.96
N SER A 27 -1.98 0.98 -0.63
CA SER A 27 -2.12 -0.22 -1.47
C SER A 27 -2.69 0.11 -2.84
N ASP A 28 -3.60 1.07 -2.93
CA ASP A 28 -4.27 1.39 -4.19
C ASP A 28 -3.45 2.37 -5.04
N GLN A 29 -2.76 3.32 -4.42
CA GLN A 29 -1.77 4.16 -5.12
C GLN A 29 -0.56 3.36 -5.59
N LEU A 30 -0.11 2.38 -4.79
CA LEU A 30 1.00 1.50 -5.14
C LEU A 30 0.61 0.52 -6.25
N LYS A 31 -0.60 -0.06 -6.19
CA LYS A 31 -1.15 -0.84 -7.32
C LYS A 31 -1.19 -0.01 -8.60
N ALA A 32 -1.61 1.25 -8.54
CA ALA A 32 -1.66 2.13 -9.71
C ALA A 32 -0.27 2.38 -10.30
N GLN A 33 0.70 2.78 -9.48
CA GLN A 33 2.06 3.07 -9.94
C GLN A 33 2.77 1.83 -10.50
N ILE A 34 2.53 0.67 -9.92
CA ILE A 34 3.17 -0.55 -10.40
C ILE A 34 2.44 -1.10 -11.64
N SER A 35 1.10 -0.95 -11.74
CA SER A 35 0.32 -1.39 -12.92
C SER A 35 0.70 -0.66 -14.21
N GLU A 36 1.27 0.53 -14.09
CA GLU A 36 1.62 1.40 -15.22
C GLU A 36 3.00 1.06 -15.83
N GLU A 37 3.88 0.36 -15.08
CA GLU A 37 5.22 -0.02 -15.57
C GLU A 37 5.49 -1.54 -15.62
N LEU A 38 4.76 -2.38 -14.88
CA LEU A 38 4.80 -3.84 -15.03
C LEU A 38 3.42 -4.43 -14.80
N ALA A 39 3.02 -5.38 -15.65
CA ALA A 39 1.92 -6.27 -15.35
C ALA A 39 2.19 -7.05 -14.04
N ILE A 40 1.75 -6.53 -12.88
CA ILE A 40 1.69 -7.34 -11.66
C ILE A 40 0.56 -8.33 -11.86
N VAL A 41 0.90 -9.55 -12.24
CA VAL A 41 -0.09 -10.61 -12.42
C VAL A 41 -0.76 -11.02 -11.09
N ASN A 42 -0.28 -10.58 -9.92
CA ASN A 42 -1.01 -10.78 -8.66
C ASN A 42 -0.54 -9.86 -7.51
N ALA A 43 -1.19 -8.70 -7.30
CA ALA A 43 -0.89 -7.84 -6.14
C ALA A 43 -1.14 -8.54 -4.79
N THR A 44 -2.01 -9.55 -4.77
CA THR A 44 -2.33 -10.35 -3.59
C THR A 44 -1.12 -11.15 -3.09
N GLU A 45 -0.35 -11.74 -4.00
CA GLU A 45 0.80 -12.56 -3.62
C GLU A 45 1.90 -11.71 -2.97
N LEU A 46 2.12 -10.51 -3.52
CA LEU A 46 3.07 -9.55 -2.95
C LEU A 46 2.70 -9.15 -1.52
N VAL A 47 1.42 -8.86 -1.26
CA VAL A 47 0.92 -8.53 0.07
C VAL A 47 1.06 -9.70 1.03
N ASN A 48 0.73 -10.92 0.58
CA ASN A 48 0.88 -12.12 1.40
C ASN A 48 2.35 -12.34 1.80
N LYS A 49 3.28 -12.22 0.84
CA LYS A 49 4.71 -12.36 1.12
C LYS A 49 5.26 -11.28 2.04
N ALA A 50 4.84 -10.04 1.84
CA ALA A 50 5.21 -8.95 2.73
C ALA A 50 4.71 -9.21 4.17
N THR A 51 3.48 -9.72 4.30
CA THR A 51 2.86 -10.04 5.58
C THR A 51 3.60 -11.18 6.29
N GLU A 52 3.88 -12.28 5.59
CA GLU A 52 4.66 -13.40 6.11
C GLU A 52 6.03 -12.94 6.62
N ASN A 53 6.78 -12.21 5.78
CA ASN A 53 8.12 -11.74 6.12
C ASN A 53 8.11 -10.77 7.32
N CYS A 54 7.17 -9.83 7.36
CA CYS A 54 7.09 -8.89 8.47
C CYS A 54 6.59 -9.52 9.77
N PHE A 55 5.73 -10.53 9.69
CA PHE A 55 5.33 -11.31 10.86
C PHE A 55 6.55 -12.05 11.45
N GLU A 56 7.32 -12.76 10.62
CA GLU A 56 8.51 -13.49 11.07
C GLU A 56 9.58 -12.58 11.70
N LEU A 57 9.75 -11.37 11.17
CA LEU A 57 10.74 -10.42 11.68
C LEU A 57 10.30 -9.68 12.94
N CYS A 58 9.01 -9.35 13.05
CA CYS A 58 8.51 -8.43 14.07
C CYS A 58 7.73 -9.11 15.20
N MET A 59 7.18 -10.30 14.98
CA MET A 59 6.36 -11.02 15.96
C MET A 59 7.12 -12.22 16.52
N ASN A 60 7.39 -12.19 17.83
CA ASN A 60 8.04 -13.28 18.55
C ASN A 60 7.04 -14.01 19.45
N LYS A 61 7.20 -15.33 19.61
CA LYS A 61 6.43 -16.09 20.63
C LYS A 61 6.70 -15.48 22.01
N PRO A 62 5.68 -15.28 22.88
CA PRO A 62 4.32 -15.82 22.85
C PRO A 62 3.26 -15.01 22.05
N TYR A 63 3.68 -14.14 21.12
CA TYR A 63 2.83 -13.28 20.27
C TYR A 63 1.91 -12.33 21.03
N THR A 64 2.18 -12.11 22.31
CA THR A 64 1.38 -11.26 23.19
C THR A 64 1.76 -9.79 23.05
N ASP A 65 3.02 -9.52 22.72
CA ASP A 65 3.54 -8.18 22.54
C ASP A 65 3.34 -7.73 21.09
N LYS A 66 2.39 -6.83 20.88
CA LYS A 66 2.19 -6.19 19.57
C LYS A 66 3.32 -5.22 19.30
N ASN A 67 4.08 -5.46 18.24
CA ASN A 67 5.15 -4.57 17.79
C ASN A 67 4.75 -3.85 16.49
N GLU A 68 3.68 -3.06 16.56
CA GLU A 68 3.10 -2.36 15.40
C GLU A 68 4.14 -1.48 14.70
N LEU A 69 5.01 -0.80 15.46
CA LEU A 69 6.07 0.05 14.91
C LEU A 69 7.09 -0.74 14.08
N CYS A 70 7.44 -1.96 14.49
CA CYS A 70 8.30 -2.84 13.69
C CYS A 70 7.60 -3.24 12.39
N VAL A 71 6.32 -3.64 12.47
CA VAL A 71 5.54 -4.07 11.29
C VAL A 71 5.41 -2.94 10.28
N ASP A 72 5.09 -1.72 10.72
CA ASP A 72 5.00 -0.53 9.87
C ASP A 72 6.33 -0.23 9.16
N GLN A 73 7.43 -0.28 9.90
CA GLN A 73 8.76 -0.06 9.34
C GLN A 73 9.17 -1.18 8.38
N CYS A 74 8.85 -2.43 8.71
CA CYS A 74 9.12 -3.58 7.87
C CYS A 74 8.39 -3.45 6.53
N LEU A 75 7.08 -3.19 6.55
CA LEU A 75 6.28 -3.08 5.34
C LEU A 75 6.78 -1.93 4.46
N LYS A 76 7.11 -0.78 5.05
CA LYS A 76 7.71 0.35 4.32
C LYS A 76 9.01 -0.04 3.62
N LYS A 77 9.94 -0.67 4.34
CA LYS A 77 11.23 -1.10 3.78
C LYS A 77 11.05 -2.19 2.72
N TYR A 78 10.13 -3.13 2.94
CA TYR A 78 9.83 -4.21 2.01
C TYR A 78 9.35 -3.64 0.67
N MET A 79 8.37 -2.73 0.69
CA MET A 79 7.87 -2.10 -0.53
C MET A 79 8.92 -1.25 -1.23
N GLN A 80 9.74 -0.50 -0.49
CA GLN A 80 10.87 0.25 -1.08
C GLN A 80 11.86 -0.67 -1.78
N SER A 81 12.22 -1.78 -1.15
CA SER A 81 13.16 -2.76 -1.69
C SER A 81 12.57 -3.45 -2.92
N TRP A 82 11.30 -3.87 -2.83
CA TRP A 82 10.60 -4.50 -3.93
C TRP A 82 10.53 -3.60 -5.17
N ASN A 83 10.14 -2.33 -5.00
CA ASN A 83 10.12 -1.36 -6.10
C ASN A 83 11.51 -1.18 -6.76
N SER A 84 12.55 -1.06 -5.95
CA SER A 84 13.93 -0.89 -6.45
C SER A 84 14.41 -2.11 -7.24
N ILE A 85 14.12 -3.32 -6.73
CA ILE A 85 14.54 -4.58 -7.37
C ILE A 85 13.73 -4.82 -8.64
N SER A 86 12.41 -4.61 -8.61
CA SER A 86 11.53 -4.76 -9.77
C SER A 86 11.97 -3.89 -10.94
N LYS A 87 12.33 -2.62 -10.67
CA LYS A 87 12.87 -1.71 -11.70
C LYS A 87 14.19 -2.21 -12.27
N ALA A 88 15.14 -2.56 -11.41
CA ALA A 88 16.44 -3.06 -11.87
C ALA A 88 16.31 -4.36 -12.69
N TYR A 89 15.38 -5.24 -12.31
CA TYR A 89 15.11 -6.48 -13.03
C TYR A 89 14.54 -6.22 -14.43
N LEU A 90 13.58 -5.29 -14.55
CA LEU A 90 13.08 -4.86 -15.86
C LEU A 90 14.18 -4.28 -16.75
N ASP A 91 14.96 -3.34 -16.21
CA ASP A 91 16.02 -2.67 -16.97
C ASP A 91 16.98 -3.71 -17.56
N ARG A 92 17.26 -4.80 -16.82
CA ARG A 92 18.08 -5.91 -17.28
C ARG A 92 17.41 -6.74 -18.38
N ILE A 93 16.13 -7.05 -18.25
CA ILE A 93 15.39 -7.77 -19.30
C ILE A 93 15.38 -6.97 -20.60
N GLN A 94 15.13 -5.65 -20.52
CA GLN A 94 15.11 -4.78 -21.68
C GLN A 94 16.48 -4.67 -22.35
N GLN A 95 17.56 -4.65 -21.58
CA GLN A 95 18.93 -4.67 -22.11
C GLN A 95 19.26 -6.01 -22.78
N ALA A 96 18.91 -7.12 -22.14
CA ALA A 96 19.16 -8.45 -22.69
C ALA A 96 18.35 -8.72 -23.97
N SER A 97 17.11 -8.24 -24.05
CA SER A 97 16.29 -8.36 -25.27
C SER A 97 16.82 -7.51 -26.41
N ALA A 98 17.32 -6.30 -26.12
CA ALA A 98 17.98 -5.44 -27.10
C ALA A 98 19.33 -6.01 -27.60
N ALA A 99 20.03 -6.77 -26.75
CA ALA A 99 21.29 -7.43 -27.11
C ALA A 99 21.10 -8.73 -27.89
N GLY A 100 19.87 -9.23 -28.06
CA GLY A 100 19.56 -10.48 -28.77
C GLY A 100 19.99 -11.73 -28.00
N GLU A 101 20.16 -11.64 -26.68
CA GLU A 101 20.56 -12.76 -25.81
C GLU A 101 19.36 -13.49 -25.17
N ILE A 102 18.13 -13.17 -25.61
CA ILE A 102 16.88 -13.84 -25.21
C ILE A 102 16.11 -14.31 -26.44
#